data_AF-A0A2H6HGZ9-F1
#
_entry.id   AF-A0A2H6HGZ9-F1
#
_cell.length_a   1.000
_cell.length_b   1.000
_cell.length_c   1.000
_cell.angle_alpha   90.00
_cell.angle_beta   90.00
_cell.angle_gamma   90.00
#
_symmetry.space_group_name_H-M   'P 1'
#
loop_
_entity.id
_entity.type
_entity.pdbx_description
1 polymer ?
#
loop_
_entity_poly.entity_id
_entity_poly.type
_entity_poly.pdbx_seq_one_letter_code
_entity_poly.pdbx_strand_id
1 'polypeptide(L)'
;MINARFRILVLATAVVVVSGACTAGVDGAIEDGGVASRLSDFDRSYQAGILAYADSLRTCMAEQGFDYVVDVGRASTEDAYSFVLSESVLPPREFIDEYGFGIVASGIGRELGPQEATPTPDERYQSLLSEAGRVEYDMALSSCLVAAERILNDIQSTFDLEEAIFDIDSRVRADRAVVEATLAWSRCMAENGWAFDAPGDPVRAVVEAFNRLSLAETGEQIAPAMSRTSGSLTPIREQSLRELDTLDQLLDAEIRLATDEAACQDAGYRQVVEEATVEAERKVLSTQENQ
;
A
#
# COMPACT_ATOMS: atom_id res chain seq x y z
N MET A 1 -49.76 6.70 65.23
CA MET A 1 -49.01 6.38 66.47
C MET A 1 -47.67 5.78 66.04
N ILE A 2 -46.63 6.60 65.85
CA ILE A 2 -45.64 7.02 66.86
C ILE A 2 -44.94 5.81 67.50
N ASN A 3 -43.74 5.43 67.03
CA ASN A 3 -42.49 5.72 67.76
C ASN A 3 -41.23 5.24 67.03
N ALA A 4 -40.20 6.09 67.17
CA ALA A 4 -38.85 5.98 66.64
C ALA A 4 -37.90 5.16 67.55
N ARG A 5 -36.74 4.74 66.98
CA ARG A 5 -35.36 4.92 67.51
C ARG A 5 -34.39 4.03 66.70
N PHE A 6 -33.58 4.63 65.80
CA PHE A 6 -32.18 5.05 66.01
C PHE A 6 -31.20 3.93 66.44
N ARG A 7 -30.31 3.54 65.52
CA ARG A 7 -28.87 3.44 65.76
C ARG A 7 -28.13 3.49 64.42
N ILE A 8 -27.50 4.65 64.20
CA ILE A 8 -26.54 4.93 63.13
C ILE A 8 -25.26 4.16 63.48
N LEU A 9 -24.80 3.32 62.56
CA LEU A 9 -23.48 2.70 62.62
C LEU A 9 -22.62 3.39 61.56
N VAL A 10 -21.78 4.31 62.01
CA VAL A 10 -20.76 4.97 61.19
C VAL A 10 -19.63 3.96 60.98
N LEU A 11 -19.63 3.30 59.82
CA LEU A 11 -18.47 2.57 59.32
C LEU A 11 -17.66 3.53 58.45
N ALA A 12 -16.68 4.16 59.07
CA ALA A 12 -15.58 4.79 58.36
C ALA A 12 -14.67 3.66 57.86
N THR A 13 -14.62 3.45 56.55
CA THR A 13 -13.61 2.58 55.94
C THR A 13 -13.15 3.21 54.64
N ALA A 14 -11.83 3.32 54.54
CA ALA A 14 -11.08 4.16 53.62
C ALA A 14 -11.43 3.90 52.16
N VAL A 15 -11.80 4.98 51.45
CA VAL A 15 -11.71 5.04 50.00
C VAL A 15 -10.21 5.20 49.69
N VAL A 16 -9.57 4.11 49.29
CA VAL A 16 -8.28 4.19 48.59
C VAL A 16 -8.61 4.66 47.17
N VAL A 17 -8.44 5.97 46.94
CA VAL A 17 -8.40 6.53 45.59
C VAL A 17 -7.07 6.10 44.99
N VAL A 18 -7.06 4.98 44.26
CA VAL A 18 -6.00 4.70 43.29
C VAL A 18 -6.34 5.51 42.04
N SER A 19 -5.99 6.78 42.04
CA SER A 19 -5.87 7.58 40.81
C SER A 19 -4.59 7.14 40.11
N GLY A 20 -4.60 5.93 39.56
CA GLY A 20 -3.68 5.50 38.51
C GLY A 20 -4.18 6.10 37.21
N ALA A 21 -3.73 7.31 36.90
CA ALA A 21 -3.92 7.92 35.60
C ALA A 21 -3.17 7.07 34.56
N CYS A 22 -3.89 6.21 33.85
CA CYS A 22 -3.48 5.77 32.52
C CYS A 22 -3.86 6.85 31.51
N THR A 23 -3.33 8.06 31.70
CA THR A 23 -3.12 8.98 30.59
C THR A 23 -1.72 8.64 30.09
N ALA A 24 -1.63 7.66 29.21
CA ALA A 24 -0.48 7.54 28.33
C ALA A 24 -0.52 8.77 27.42
N GLY A 25 -0.05 9.89 27.95
CA GLY A 25 0.30 11.05 27.14
C GLY A 25 1.35 10.56 26.16
N VAL A 26 1.05 10.69 24.88
CA VAL A 26 1.98 10.45 23.77
C VAL A 26 2.97 11.63 23.71
N ASP A 27 3.53 12.01 24.86
CA ASP A 27 4.64 12.97 24.98
C ASP A 27 5.96 12.20 24.85
N GLY A 28 6.02 11.33 23.83
CA GLY A 28 7.28 10.79 23.36
C GLY A 28 7.99 11.94 22.66
N ALA A 29 9.06 12.44 23.25
CA ALA A 29 10.00 13.31 22.57
C ALA A 29 10.31 12.69 21.21
N ILE A 30 9.96 13.40 20.13
CA ILE A 30 10.43 13.10 18.79
C ILE A 30 11.94 13.35 18.85
N GLU A 31 12.70 12.31 19.21
CA GLU A 31 14.13 12.29 18.96
C GLU A 31 14.33 12.52 17.46
N ASP A 32 15.47 13.11 17.09
CA ASP A 32 15.89 13.60 15.77
C ASP A 32 15.98 12.51 14.67
N GLY A 33 15.11 11.51 14.73
CA GLY A 33 14.95 10.49 13.74
C GLY A 33 14.63 11.16 12.41
N GLY A 34 15.54 11.00 11.45
CA GLY A 34 15.40 11.54 10.11
C GLY A 34 14.13 11.05 9.39
N VAL A 35 14.01 11.35 8.10
CA VAL A 35 12.83 11.03 7.29
C VAL A 35 12.43 9.56 7.42
N ALA A 36 13.38 8.63 7.39
CA ALA A 36 13.14 7.20 7.62
C ALA A 36 12.44 6.90 8.96
N SER A 37 12.80 7.57 10.05
CA SER A 37 12.12 7.41 11.35
C SER A 37 10.71 7.96 11.28
N ARG A 38 10.52 9.16 10.72
CA ARG A 38 9.19 9.77 10.54
C ARG A 38 8.29 8.94 9.63
N LEU A 39 8.84 8.31 8.59
CA LEU A 39 8.13 7.36 7.74
C LEU A 39 7.74 6.10 8.52
N SER A 40 8.62 5.58 9.37
CA SER A 40 8.29 4.45 10.24
C SER A 40 7.21 4.80 11.28
N ASP A 41 7.23 6.03 11.79
CA ASP A 41 6.24 6.55 12.74
C ASP A 41 4.90 6.79 12.03
N PHE A 42 4.95 7.29 10.81
CA PHE A 42 3.81 7.43 9.92
C PHE A 42 3.19 6.06 9.62
N ASP A 43 3.97 5.06 9.19
CA ASP A 43 3.45 3.73 8.91
C ASP A 43 2.79 3.12 10.16
N ARG A 44 3.45 3.19 11.33
CA ARG A 44 2.81 2.73 12.59
C ARG A 44 1.53 3.49 12.91
N SER A 45 1.53 4.81 12.76
CA SER A 45 0.35 5.66 12.97
C SER A 45 -0.76 5.34 11.97
N TYR A 46 -0.42 5.10 10.72
CA TYR A 46 -1.33 4.79 9.63
C TYR A 46 -1.97 3.41 9.82
N GLN A 47 -1.18 2.39 10.18
CA GLN A 47 -1.69 1.07 10.53
C GLN A 47 -2.63 1.13 11.74
N ALA A 48 -2.26 1.88 12.79
CA ALA A 48 -3.15 2.12 13.92
C ALA A 48 -4.43 2.88 13.49
N GLY A 49 -4.28 3.82 12.55
CA GLY A 49 -5.35 4.57 11.92
C GLY A 49 -6.35 3.70 11.16
N ILE A 50 -5.88 2.73 10.38
CA ILE A 50 -6.74 1.78 9.65
C ILE A 50 -7.59 0.98 10.64
N LEU A 51 -7.00 0.51 11.74
CA LEU A 51 -7.73 -0.22 12.78
C LEU A 51 -8.75 0.69 13.49
N ALA A 52 -8.37 1.92 13.80
CA ALA A 52 -9.27 2.90 14.42
C ALA A 52 -10.41 3.34 13.48
N TYR A 53 -10.11 3.49 12.18
CA TYR A 53 -11.08 3.75 11.12
C TYR A 53 -12.11 2.61 11.04
N ALA A 54 -11.64 1.37 10.96
CA ALA A 54 -12.50 0.19 10.92
C ALA A 54 -13.39 0.08 12.17
N ASP A 55 -12.81 0.33 13.36
CA ASP A 55 -13.55 0.32 14.63
C ASP A 55 -14.61 1.42 14.71
N SER A 56 -14.28 2.63 14.26
CA SER A 56 -15.18 3.77 14.20
C SER A 56 -16.36 3.51 13.26
N LEU A 57 -16.08 2.99 12.06
CA LEU A 57 -17.09 2.65 11.06
C LEU A 57 -18.05 1.57 11.58
N ARG A 58 -17.50 0.49 12.15
CA ARG A 58 -18.28 -0.59 12.77
C ARG A 58 -19.16 -0.10 13.91
N THR A 59 -18.62 0.75 14.77
CA THR A 59 -19.36 1.32 15.91
C THR A 59 -20.49 2.22 15.43
N CYS A 60 -20.23 3.12 14.48
CA CYS A 60 -21.25 3.99 13.91
C CYS A 60 -22.38 3.19 13.25
N MET A 61 -22.06 2.18 12.44
CA MET A 61 -23.08 1.34 11.80
C MET A 61 -23.92 0.56 12.82
N ALA A 62 -23.28 0.04 13.88
CA ALA A 62 -24.00 -0.61 14.98
C ALA A 62 -24.96 0.34 15.71
N GLU A 63 -24.58 1.61 15.89
CA GLU A 63 -25.44 2.64 16.46
C GLU A 63 -26.63 3.00 15.55
N GLN A 64 -26.43 2.92 14.23
CA GLN A 64 -27.51 3.04 13.24
C GLN A 64 -28.40 1.78 13.16
N GLY A 65 -28.06 0.73 13.91
CA GLY A 65 -28.84 -0.53 13.99
C GLY A 65 -28.46 -1.57 12.93
N PHE A 66 -27.32 -1.41 12.25
CA PHE A 66 -26.83 -2.34 11.24
C PHE A 66 -25.67 -3.20 11.76
N ASP A 67 -25.66 -4.48 11.40
CA ASP A 67 -24.54 -5.37 11.69
C ASP A 67 -23.50 -5.24 10.57
N TYR A 68 -22.47 -4.44 10.81
CA TYR A 68 -21.43 -4.13 9.83
C TYR A 68 -20.13 -4.82 10.18
N VAL A 69 -19.52 -5.47 9.19
CA VAL A 69 -18.21 -6.10 9.31
C VAL A 69 -17.30 -5.48 8.25
N VAL A 70 -16.27 -4.76 8.71
CA VAL A 70 -15.26 -4.18 7.82
C VAL A 70 -14.45 -5.32 7.21
N ASP A 71 -14.37 -5.35 5.88
CA ASP A 71 -13.41 -6.20 5.18
C ASP A 71 -12.05 -5.50 5.13
N VAL A 72 -11.24 -5.74 6.14
CA VAL A 72 -9.84 -5.27 6.20
C VAL A 72 -8.88 -6.15 5.38
N GLY A 73 -9.38 -7.26 4.81
CA GLY A 73 -8.58 -8.29 4.13
C GLY A 73 -8.46 -8.09 2.63
N ARG A 74 -9.40 -7.40 1.99
CA ARG A 74 -9.24 -6.87 0.63
C ARG A 74 -8.54 -5.52 0.69
N ALA A 75 -7.26 -5.51 1.08
CA ALA A 75 -6.39 -4.42 0.67
C ALA A 75 -6.60 -4.22 -0.83
N SER A 76 -6.86 -2.97 -1.26
CA SER A 76 -7.17 -2.73 -2.66
C SER A 76 -6.03 -3.29 -3.49
N THR A 77 -6.35 -3.96 -4.59
CA THR A 77 -5.34 -4.51 -5.50
C THR A 77 -4.38 -3.41 -5.97
N GLU A 78 -4.83 -2.15 -6.01
CA GLU A 78 -4.01 -0.96 -6.25
C GLU A 78 -2.92 -0.74 -5.19
N ASP A 79 -3.19 -0.98 -3.90
CA ASP A 79 -2.18 -0.87 -2.83
C ASP A 79 -1.12 -1.98 -2.94
N ALA A 80 -1.54 -3.19 -3.32
CA ALA A 80 -0.61 -4.29 -3.62
C ALA A 80 0.29 -3.96 -4.82
N TYR A 81 -0.26 -3.31 -5.85
CA TYR A 81 0.53 -2.80 -6.98
C TYR A 81 1.50 -1.69 -6.55
N SER A 82 1.12 -0.77 -5.67
CA SER A 82 2.03 0.29 -5.21
C SER A 82 3.27 -0.24 -4.48
N PHE A 83 3.12 -1.34 -3.73
CA PHE A 83 4.26 -1.98 -3.07
C PHE A 83 5.18 -2.70 -4.06
N VAL A 84 4.60 -3.48 -4.99
CA VAL A 84 5.33 -4.21 -6.04
C VAL A 84 5.99 -3.28 -7.06
N LEU A 85 5.40 -2.11 -7.32
CA LEU A 85 5.89 -1.11 -8.27
C LEU A 85 6.82 -0.08 -7.63
N SER A 86 7.10 -0.15 -6.33
CA SER A 86 8.12 0.70 -5.73
C SER A 86 9.48 0.37 -6.39
N GLU A 87 9.99 1.30 -7.20
CA GLU A 87 11.09 1.10 -8.17
C GLU A 87 12.44 0.62 -7.54
N SER A 88 12.49 0.45 -6.22
CA SER A 88 13.72 0.29 -5.44
C SER A 88 13.80 -0.98 -4.59
N VAL A 89 12.73 -1.77 -4.44
CA VAL A 89 12.74 -2.96 -3.58
C VAL A 89 12.46 -4.21 -4.40
N LEU A 90 13.54 -4.79 -4.94
CA LEU A 90 13.46 -6.15 -5.48
C LEU A 90 13.24 -7.16 -4.35
N PRO A 91 12.52 -8.27 -4.60
CA PRO A 91 12.42 -9.35 -3.64
C PRO A 91 13.79 -9.94 -3.26
N PRO A 92 13.90 -10.67 -2.13
CA PRO A 92 15.11 -11.41 -1.80
C PRO A 92 15.53 -12.35 -2.93
N ARG A 93 16.84 -12.61 -3.08
CA ARG A 93 17.37 -13.47 -4.17
C ARG A 93 16.71 -14.85 -4.22
N GLU A 94 16.52 -15.48 -3.07
CA GLU A 94 15.84 -16.79 -2.99
C GLU A 94 14.41 -16.74 -3.55
N PHE A 95 13.70 -15.62 -3.35
CA PHE A 95 12.38 -15.41 -3.93
C PHE A 95 12.44 -15.17 -5.44
N ILE A 96 13.41 -14.38 -5.92
CA ILE A 96 13.61 -14.11 -7.35
C ILE A 96 13.90 -15.40 -8.11
N ASP A 97 14.77 -16.26 -7.55
CA ASP A 97 15.17 -17.51 -8.18
C ASP A 97 14.00 -18.49 -8.34
N GLU A 98 12.98 -18.41 -7.48
CA GLU A 98 11.82 -19.31 -7.50
C GLU A 98 10.58 -18.70 -8.17
N TYR A 99 10.37 -17.39 -8.03
CA TYR A 99 9.10 -16.72 -8.36
C TYR A 99 9.26 -15.44 -9.20
N GLY A 100 10.49 -15.00 -9.49
CA GLY A 100 10.74 -13.75 -10.22
C GLY A 100 10.31 -12.52 -9.44
N PHE A 101 9.47 -11.66 -10.04
CA PHE A 101 8.85 -10.55 -9.30
C PHE A 101 7.63 -10.99 -8.47
N GLY A 102 7.20 -12.24 -8.62
CA GLY A 102 6.03 -12.81 -7.95
C GLY A 102 4.69 -12.46 -8.59
N ILE A 103 4.66 -11.78 -9.75
CA ILE A 103 3.42 -11.34 -10.40
C ILE A 103 2.63 -12.53 -10.93
N VAL A 104 3.28 -13.43 -11.68
CA VAL A 104 2.62 -14.61 -12.23
C VAL A 104 2.41 -15.67 -11.15
N ALA A 105 3.42 -15.88 -10.30
CA ALA A 105 3.43 -16.93 -9.28
C ALA A 105 2.38 -16.73 -8.18
N SER A 106 2.20 -15.50 -7.71
CA SER A 106 1.17 -15.17 -6.71
C SER A 106 -0.25 -15.32 -7.27
N GLY A 107 -0.40 -15.37 -8.59
CA GLY A 107 -1.70 -15.29 -9.22
C GLY A 107 -2.41 -13.98 -8.89
N ILE A 108 -1.67 -12.90 -8.60
CA ILE A 108 -2.22 -11.56 -8.31
C ILE A 108 -3.21 -11.10 -9.37
N GLY A 109 -3.30 -11.74 -10.55
CA GLY A 109 -4.43 -11.61 -11.48
C GLY A 109 -5.15 -12.87 -11.97
N ARG A 110 -4.83 -14.05 -11.44
CA ARG A 110 -5.83 -15.14 -11.37
C ARG A 110 -6.92 -14.82 -10.33
N GLU A 111 -6.61 -14.02 -9.33
CA GLU A 111 -7.60 -13.42 -8.42
C GLU A 111 -8.28 -12.17 -9.00
N LEU A 112 -7.75 -11.59 -10.10
CA LEU A 112 -8.33 -10.43 -10.81
C LEU A 112 -9.28 -10.80 -11.95
N GLY A 113 -9.27 -12.04 -12.43
CA GLY A 113 -10.42 -12.54 -13.19
C GLY A 113 -11.66 -12.54 -12.28
N PRO A 114 -12.88 -12.51 -12.82
CA PRO A 114 -14.08 -12.65 -12.00
C PRO A 114 -14.07 -14.05 -11.36
N GLN A 115 -13.37 -14.21 -10.24
CA GLN A 115 -13.83 -15.14 -9.22
C GLN A 115 -15.29 -14.73 -8.99
N GLU A 116 -16.19 -15.71 -8.91
CA GLU A 116 -17.48 -15.44 -8.27
C GLU A 116 -17.13 -14.85 -6.91
N ALA A 117 -17.16 -13.52 -6.82
CA ALA A 117 -16.65 -12.80 -5.67
C ALA A 117 -17.44 -13.36 -4.51
N THR A 118 -16.78 -14.13 -3.64
CA THR A 118 -17.45 -14.70 -2.49
C THR A 118 -17.98 -13.48 -1.76
N PRO A 119 -19.32 -13.33 -1.64
CA PRO A 119 -19.85 -12.06 -1.20
C PRO A 119 -19.25 -11.74 0.16
N THR A 120 -18.74 -10.53 0.31
CA THR A 120 -18.14 -10.06 1.56
C THR A 120 -19.16 -10.26 2.70
N PRO A 121 -18.73 -10.35 3.97
CA PRO A 121 -19.68 -10.37 5.09
C PRO A 121 -20.77 -9.29 4.98
N ASP A 122 -20.40 -8.11 4.48
CA ASP A 122 -21.32 -6.99 4.27
C ASP A 122 -22.29 -7.21 3.10
N GLU A 123 -21.81 -7.66 1.93
CA GLU A 123 -22.67 -7.99 0.79
C GLU A 123 -23.70 -9.07 1.14
N ARG A 124 -23.30 -10.06 1.96
CA ARG A 124 -24.22 -11.07 2.50
C ARG A 124 -25.28 -10.45 3.39
N TYR A 125 -24.92 -9.51 4.27
CA TYR A 125 -25.87 -8.80 5.11
C TYR A 125 -26.86 -7.97 4.26
N GLN A 126 -26.36 -7.17 3.31
CA GLN A 126 -27.20 -6.37 2.42
C GLN A 126 -28.18 -7.20 1.60
N SER A 127 -27.82 -8.43 1.22
CA SER A 127 -28.70 -9.35 0.49
C SER A 127 -29.95 -9.80 1.29
N LEU A 128 -29.90 -9.69 2.62
CA LEU A 128 -31.00 -10.03 3.53
C LEU A 128 -31.95 -8.84 3.76
N LEU A 129 -31.57 -7.64 3.33
CA LEU A 129 -32.36 -6.42 3.52
C LEU A 129 -33.43 -6.27 2.43
N SER A 130 -34.55 -5.64 2.79
CA SER A 130 -35.53 -5.17 1.81
C SER A 130 -34.93 -4.04 0.94
N GLU A 131 -35.57 -3.67 -0.16
CA GLU A 131 -35.14 -2.52 -0.97
C GLU A 131 -35.07 -1.23 -0.14
N ALA A 132 -36.11 -0.95 0.67
CA ALA A 132 -36.10 0.19 1.58
C ALA A 132 -34.98 0.09 2.63
N GLY A 133 -34.74 -1.11 3.17
CA GLY A 133 -33.67 -1.34 4.14
C GLY A 133 -32.27 -1.14 3.55
N ARG A 134 -32.06 -1.47 2.27
CA ARG A 134 -30.79 -1.18 1.57
C ARG A 134 -30.55 0.31 1.41
N VAL A 135 -31.58 1.09 1.06
CA VAL A 135 -31.47 2.56 0.98
C VAL A 135 -31.09 3.16 2.33
N GLU A 136 -31.72 2.71 3.42
CA GLU A 136 -31.39 3.16 4.78
C GLU A 136 -29.96 2.77 5.18
N TYR A 137 -29.56 1.54 4.86
CA TYR A 137 -28.21 1.03 5.07
C TYR A 137 -27.15 1.86 4.33
N ASP A 138 -27.34 2.13 3.04
CA ASP A 138 -26.38 2.90 2.21
C ASP A 138 -26.22 4.34 2.71
N MET A 139 -27.33 4.95 3.15
CA MET A 139 -27.31 6.29 3.75
C MET A 139 -26.55 6.30 5.08
N ALA A 140 -26.78 5.31 5.93
CA ALA A 140 -26.06 5.16 7.20
C ALA A 140 -24.56 4.94 6.95
N LEU A 141 -24.22 4.01 6.05
CA LEU A 141 -22.84 3.71 5.67
C LEU A 141 -22.13 4.95 5.15
N SER A 142 -22.74 5.69 4.24
CA SER A 142 -22.17 6.94 3.70
C SER A 142 -21.88 7.97 4.80
N SER A 143 -22.80 8.16 5.74
CA SER A 143 -22.59 9.07 6.86
C SER A 143 -21.49 8.59 7.81
N CYS A 144 -21.43 7.28 8.08
CA CYS A 144 -20.43 6.69 8.95
C CYS A 144 -19.02 6.71 8.34
N LEU A 145 -18.91 6.52 7.01
CA LEU A 145 -17.65 6.65 6.27
C LEU A 145 -17.06 8.05 6.43
N VAL A 146 -17.85 9.11 6.23
CA VAL A 146 -17.38 10.51 6.42
C VAL A 146 -16.88 10.77 7.84
N ALA A 147 -17.50 10.13 8.84
CA ALA A 147 -17.05 10.24 10.23
C ALA A 147 -15.74 9.51 10.47
N ALA A 148 -15.60 8.29 9.95
CA ALA A 148 -14.41 7.47 10.07
C ALA A 148 -13.21 8.04 9.29
N GLU A 149 -13.42 8.57 8.08
CA GLU A 149 -12.38 9.18 7.22
C GLU A 149 -11.62 10.32 7.91
N ARG A 150 -12.26 11.03 8.85
CA ARG A 150 -11.58 12.06 9.64
C ARG A 150 -10.38 11.51 10.42
N ILE A 151 -10.44 10.26 10.86
CA ILE A 151 -9.33 9.61 11.57
C ILE A 151 -8.11 9.50 10.65
N LEU A 152 -8.30 9.05 9.41
CA LEU A 152 -7.21 8.90 8.45
C LEU A 152 -6.71 10.27 7.96
N ASN A 153 -7.61 11.23 7.73
CA ASN A 153 -7.25 12.60 7.36
C ASN A 153 -6.46 13.32 8.46
N ASP A 154 -6.80 13.11 9.74
CA ASP A 154 -6.06 13.67 10.87
C ASP A 154 -4.65 13.09 10.95
N ILE A 155 -4.49 11.78 10.69
CA ILE A 155 -3.17 11.14 10.61
C ILE A 155 -2.39 11.70 9.41
N GLN A 156 -2.97 11.69 8.20
CA GLN A 156 -2.30 12.22 7.00
C GLN A 156 -1.90 13.70 7.17
N SER A 157 -2.77 14.54 7.71
CA SER A 157 -2.45 15.96 7.95
C SER A 157 -1.43 16.19 9.06
N THR A 158 -1.31 15.28 10.02
CA THR A 158 -0.25 15.32 11.04
C THR A 158 1.12 15.04 10.44
N PHE A 159 1.16 14.18 9.43
CA PHE A 159 2.36 13.79 8.70
C PHE A 159 2.31 14.38 7.30
N ASP A 160 2.39 15.71 7.18
CA ASP A 160 2.58 16.42 5.89
C ASP A 160 3.97 16.09 5.30
N LEU A 161 4.10 14.83 4.87
CA LEU A 161 5.29 14.22 4.32
C LEU A 161 5.23 14.19 2.80
N GLU A 162 4.09 14.47 2.17
CA GLU A 162 3.94 14.40 0.72
C GLU A 162 4.92 15.35 0.01
N GLU A 163 4.98 16.61 0.43
CA GLU A 163 5.92 17.58 -0.15
C GLU A 163 7.38 17.15 0.09
N ALA A 164 7.69 16.64 1.29
CA ALA A 164 9.03 16.17 1.63
C ALA A 164 9.45 14.94 0.80
N ILE A 165 8.57 13.94 0.66
CA ILE A 165 8.80 12.73 -0.14
C ILE A 165 8.95 13.11 -1.61
N PHE A 166 8.10 14.01 -2.13
CA PHE A 166 8.21 14.48 -3.50
C PHE A 166 9.52 15.25 -3.75
N ASP A 167 9.95 16.11 -2.83
CA ASP A 167 11.22 16.82 -2.94
C ASP A 167 12.41 15.84 -2.89
N ILE A 168 12.36 14.81 -2.03
CA ILE A 168 13.37 13.75 -1.97
C ILE A 168 13.43 13.01 -3.30
N ASP A 169 12.31 12.47 -3.78
CA ASP A 169 12.24 11.72 -5.04
C ASP A 169 12.72 12.57 -6.22
N SER A 170 12.27 13.83 -6.32
CA SER A 170 12.71 14.76 -7.36
C SER A 170 14.21 15.00 -7.31
N ARG A 171 14.82 15.12 -6.12
CA ARG A 171 16.27 15.31 -5.96
C ARG A 171 17.05 14.06 -6.33
N VAL A 172 16.57 12.88 -5.92
CA VAL A 172 17.20 11.59 -6.24
C VAL A 172 17.18 11.37 -7.75
N ARG A 173 16.04 11.56 -8.42
CA ARG A 173 15.93 11.41 -9.89
C ARG A 173 16.80 12.43 -10.65
N ALA A 174 16.96 13.63 -10.11
CA ALA A 174 17.80 14.68 -10.70
C ALA A 174 19.30 14.52 -10.38
N ASP A 175 19.66 13.62 -9.44
CA ASP A 175 21.05 13.40 -9.07
C ASP A 175 21.82 12.82 -10.26
N ARG A 176 22.95 13.45 -10.58
CA ARG A 176 23.76 13.06 -11.72
C ARG A 176 24.26 11.61 -11.61
N ALA A 177 24.65 11.17 -10.41
CA ALA A 177 25.12 9.81 -10.21
C ALA A 177 23.98 8.80 -10.44
N VAL A 178 22.76 9.11 -9.99
CA VAL A 178 21.57 8.28 -10.24
C VAL A 178 21.25 8.20 -11.73
N VAL A 179 21.31 9.32 -12.46
CA VAL A 179 21.13 9.33 -13.93
C VAL A 179 22.18 8.46 -14.63
N GLU A 180 23.46 8.60 -14.25
CA GLU A 180 24.55 7.79 -14.82
C GLU A 180 24.40 6.29 -14.48
N ALA A 181 23.98 5.96 -13.26
CA ALA A 181 23.70 4.61 -12.81
C ALA A 181 22.49 4.00 -13.54
N THR A 182 21.43 4.78 -13.76
CA THR A 182 20.25 4.37 -14.55
C THR A 182 20.65 3.99 -15.98
N LEU A 183 21.49 4.81 -16.62
CA LEU A 183 22.01 4.50 -17.95
C LEU A 183 22.92 3.26 -17.97
N ALA A 184 23.68 3.01 -16.90
CA ALA A 184 24.50 1.81 -16.77
C ALA A 184 23.64 0.56 -16.58
N TRP A 185 22.62 0.64 -15.72
CA TRP A 185 21.62 -0.40 -15.54
C TRP A 185 20.90 -0.73 -16.85
N SER A 186 20.42 0.27 -17.59
CA SER A 186 19.72 0.09 -18.87
C SER A 186 20.60 -0.63 -19.91
N ARG A 187 21.90 -0.28 -19.98
CA ARG A 187 22.86 -1.00 -20.82
C ARG A 187 23.06 -2.45 -20.38
N CYS A 188 23.18 -2.71 -19.08
CA CYS A 188 23.29 -4.07 -18.55
C CYS A 188 22.05 -4.91 -18.90
N MET A 189 20.86 -4.34 -18.77
CA MET A 189 19.63 -4.99 -19.19
C MET A 189 19.66 -5.29 -20.69
N ALA A 190 20.09 -4.33 -21.52
CA ALA A 190 20.18 -4.52 -22.97
C ALA A 190 21.17 -5.63 -23.37
N GLU A 191 22.29 -5.77 -22.65
CA GLU A 191 23.26 -6.85 -22.83
C GLU A 191 22.67 -8.23 -22.49
N ASN A 192 21.81 -8.31 -21.47
CA ASN A 192 21.02 -9.51 -21.14
C ASN A 192 19.83 -9.71 -22.10
N GLY A 193 19.55 -8.72 -22.94
CA GLY A 193 18.51 -8.78 -23.93
C GLY A 193 17.19 -8.14 -23.54
N TRP A 194 17.19 -7.26 -22.56
CA TRP A 194 16.03 -6.54 -22.10
C TRP A 194 16.21 -5.07 -22.42
N ALA A 195 15.28 -4.47 -23.15
CA ALA A 195 15.42 -3.08 -23.55
C ALA A 195 14.45 -2.23 -22.74
N PHE A 196 14.98 -1.64 -21.67
CA PHE A 196 14.24 -0.81 -20.73
C PHE A 196 14.99 0.49 -20.48
N ASP A 197 14.24 1.57 -20.31
CA ASP A 197 14.79 2.91 -20.11
C ASP A 197 14.90 3.25 -18.62
N ALA A 198 14.05 2.64 -17.79
CA ALA A 198 14.00 2.85 -16.34
C ALA A 198 13.82 1.53 -15.54
N PRO A 199 14.39 1.42 -14.33
CA PRO A 199 14.29 0.24 -13.44
C PRO A 199 12.89 -0.22 -13.08
N GLY A 200 11.88 0.65 -13.19
CA GLY A 200 10.47 0.27 -13.03
C GLY A 200 9.80 -0.33 -14.27
N ASP A 201 10.41 -0.25 -15.45
CA ASP A 201 9.83 -0.79 -16.70
C ASP A 201 9.70 -2.33 -16.71
N PRO A 202 10.66 -3.14 -16.20
CA PRO A 202 10.55 -4.61 -16.19
C PRO A 202 9.26 -5.11 -15.52
N VAL A 203 8.97 -4.60 -14.33
CA VAL A 203 7.79 -4.98 -13.55
C VAL A 203 6.51 -4.62 -14.30
N ARG A 204 6.43 -3.39 -14.84
CA ARG A 204 5.30 -2.95 -15.67
C ARG A 204 5.08 -3.86 -16.88
N ALA A 205 6.15 -4.24 -17.58
CA ALA A 205 6.06 -5.10 -18.75
C ALA A 205 5.52 -6.51 -18.41
N VAL A 206 5.90 -7.07 -17.26
CA VAL A 206 5.34 -8.35 -16.77
C VAL A 206 3.87 -8.21 -16.40
N VAL A 207 3.48 -7.15 -15.68
CA VAL A 207 2.06 -6.89 -15.33
C VAL A 207 1.21 -6.76 -16.59
N GLU A 208 1.65 -6.03 -17.60
CA GLU A 208 0.94 -5.88 -18.88
C GLU A 208 0.80 -7.22 -19.62
N ALA A 209 1.87 -8.01 -19.70
CA ALA A 209 1.85 -9.31 -20.34
C ALA A 209 0.92 -10.30 -19.60
N PHE A 210 0.96 -10.28 -18.28
CA PHE A 210 0.16 -11.11 -17.41
C PHE A 210 -1.34 -10.78 -17.54
N ASN A 211 -1.71 -9.51 -17.39
CA ASN A 211 -3.10 -9.06 -17.56
C ASN A 211 -3.67 -9.54 -18.89
N ARG A 212 -2.91 -9.36 -19.98
CA ARG A 212 -3.31 -9.81 -21.31
C ARG A 212 -3.56 -11.32 -21.38
N LEU A 213 -2.71 -12.15 -20.78
CA LEU A 213 -2.85 -13.61 -20.79
C LEU A 213 -4.01 -14.07 -19.89
N SER A 214 -4.15 -13.51 -18.69
CA SER A 214 -5.25 -13.84 -17.77
C SER A 214 -6.63 -13.52 -18.36
N LEU A 215 -6.75 -12.43 -19.12
CA LEU A 215 -7.99 -12.08 -19.81
C LEU A 215 -8.30 -13.01 -20.98
N ALA A 216 -7.28 -13.47 -21.70
CA ALA A 216 -7.45 -14.43 -22.79
C ALA A 216 -7.99 -15.78 -22.27
N GLU A 217 -7.57 -16.22 -21.08
CA GLU A 217 -8.05 -17.46 -20.45
C GLU A 217 -9.51 -17.38 -19.98
N THR A 218 -9.95 -16.21 -19.50
CA THR A 218 -11.33 -16.01 -18.98
C THR A 218 -12.36 -15.78 -20.09
N GLY A 219 -11.93 -15.48 -21.31
CA GLY A 219 -12.81 -15.19 -22.44
C GLY A 219 -13.52 -13.83 -22.35
N GLU A 220 -13.09 -12.97 -21.42
CA GLU A 220 -13.66 -11.65 -21.19
C GLU A 220 -13.01 -10.61 -22.12
N GLN A 221 -13.82 -9.93 -22.94
CA GLN A 221 -13.35 -8.84 -23.79
C GLN A 221 -13.29 -7.55 -22.98
N ILE A 222 -12.11 -7.02 -22.69
CA ILE A 222 -12.02 -5.63 -22.25
C ILE A 222 -12.36 -4.74 -23.46
N ALA A 223 -13.28 -3.79 -23.26
CA ALA A 223 -13.42 -2.67 -24.18
C ALA A 223 -12.03 -2.05 -24.41
N PRO A 224 -11.62 -1.78 -25.66
CA PRO A 224 -10.24 -1.39 -25.96
C PRO A 224 -9.84 -0.18 -25.12
N ALA A 225 -9.00 -0.43 -24.11
CA ALA A 225 -8.41 0.63 -23.31
C ALA A 225 -7.66 1.53 -24.29
N MET A 226 -7.92 2.84 -24.19
CA MET A 226 -7.35 3.84 -25.07
C MET A 226 -5.84 3.66 -25.16
N SER A 227 -5.40 3.01 -26.25
CA SER A 227 -4.01 2.85 -26.62
C SER A 227 -3.51 4.24 -26.96
N ARG A 228 -2.98 4.95 -25.95
CA ARG A 228 -2.25 6.19 -26.18
C ARG A 228 -0.99 5.81 -26.92
N THR A 229 -1.03 6.03 -28.23
CA THR A 229 0.11 5.92 -29.12
C THR A 229 1.14 7.00 -28.74
N SER A 230 1.99 6.71 -27.76
CA SER A 230 3.27 7.42 -27.62
C SER A 230 4.25 6.83 -28.64
N GLY A 231 4.93 7.72 -29.35
CA GLY A 231 5.68 7.44 -30.57
C GLY A 231 6.66 6.27 -30.45
N SER A 232 6.60 5.42 -31.47
CA SER A 232 7.48 4.29 -31.72
C SER A 232 8.96 4.70 -31.74
N LEU A 233 9.68 4.23 -30.72
CA LEU A 233 11.02 3.66 -30.84
C LEU A 233 10.97 2.33 -30.08
N THR A 234 10.23 1.34 -30.58
CA THR A 234 10.23 0.02 -29.94
C THR A 234 11.61 -0.60 -30.11
N PRO A 235 12.39 -0.81 -29.03
CA PRO A 235 13.56 -1.64 -29.12
C PRO A 235 13.08 -3.09 -29.33
N ILE A 236 13.87 -3.85 -30.07
CA ILE A 236 13.53 -5.13 -30.73
C ILE A 236 13.14 -6.28 -29.75
N ARG A 237 13.01 -6.05 -28.43
CA ARG A 237 12.85 -7.14 -27.45
C ARG A 237 11.73 -7.04 -26.42
N GLU A 238 11.02 -5.92 -26.30
CA GLU A 238 9.69 -5.87 -25.64
C GLU A 238 8.69 -6.81 -26.33
N GLN A 239 8.94 -7.10 -27.62
CA GLN A 239 8.24 -8.07 -28.44
C GLN A 239 8.25 -9.49 -27.83
N SER A 240 9.28 -9.86 -27.06
CA SER A 240 9.43 -11.22 -26.53
C SER A 240 8.40 -11.58 -25.45
N LEU A 241 8.06 -10.66 -24.54
CA LEU A 241 6.97 -10.88 -23.57
C LEU A 241 5.61 -10.87 -24.27
N ARG A 242 5.48 -10.11 -25.37
CA ARG A 242 4.26 -10.05 -26.18
C ARG A 242 4.02 -11.32 -27.00
N GLU A 243 5.04 -12.12 -27.27
CA GLU A 243 4.92 -13.37 -28.03
C GLU A 243 4.60 -14.59 -27.15
N LEU A 244 4.56 -14.42 -25.83
CA LEU A 244 4.19 -15.49 -24.91
C LEU A 244 2.68 -15.72 -24.96
N ASP A 245 2.30 -16.99 -25.00
CA ASP A 245 0.91 -17.45 -25.18
C ASP A 245 0.35 -18.17 -23.94
N THR A 246 1.17 -18.45 -22.93
CA THR A 246 0.74 -19.12 -21.69
C THR A 246 1.31 -18.46 -20.43
N LEU A 247 0.60 -18.61 -19.30
CA LEU A 247 1.08 -18.13 -18.01
C LEU A 247 2.38 -18.83 -17.57
N ASP A 248 2.56 -20.11 -17.86
CA ASP A 248 3.81 -20.84 -17.56
C ASP A 248 5.01 -20.23 -18.31
N GLN A 249 4.83 -19.90 -19.59
CA GLN A 249 5.87 -19.24 -20.38
C GLN A 249 6.20 -17.84 -19.83
N LEU A 250 5.18 -17.12 -19.35
CA LEU A 250 5.37 -15.82 -18.73
C LEU A 250 6.09 -15.92 -17.39
N LEU A 251 5.80 -16.93 -16.56
CA LEU A 251 6.51 -17.17 -15.30
C LEU A 251 8.00 -17.43 -15.56
N ASP A 252 8.33 -18.29 -16.51
CA ASP A 252 9.74 -18.56 -16.88
C ASP A 252 10.44 -17.27 -17.36
N ALA A 253 9.74 -16.44 -18.14
CA ALA A 253 10.28 -15.16 -18.62
C ALA A 253 10.43 -14.14 -17.49
N GLU A 254 9.49 -14.09 -16.55
CA GLU A 254 9.51 -13.25 -15.35
C GLU A 254 10.69 -13.60 -14.45
N ILE A 255 10.91 -14.89 -14.14
CA ILE A 255 12.03 -15.35 -13.31
C ILE A 255 13.36 -14.92 -13.91
N ARG A 256 13.55 -15.14 -15.22
CA ARG A 256 14.77 -14.72 -15.92
C ARG A 256 14.93 -13.20 -15.89
N LEU A 257 13.88 -12.45 -16.21
CA LEU A 257 13.91 -10.99 -16.22
C LEU A 257 14.25 -10.43 -14.83
N ALA A 258 13.62 -10.93 -13.78
CA ALA A 258 13.88 -10.52 -12.40
C ALA A 258 15.30 -10.89 -11.93
N THR A 259 15.82 -12.04 -12.36
CA THR A 259 17.20 -12.47 -12.08
C THR A 259 18.22 -11.52 -12.70
N ASP A 260 18.02 -11.18 -13.98
CA ASP A 260 18.88 -10.26 -14.74
C ASP A 260 18.78 -8.84 -14.17
N GLU A 261 17.56 -8.38 -13.84
CA GLU A 261 17.30 -7.10 -13.19
C GLU A 261 18.06 -6.98 -11.87
N ALA A 262 17.94 -7.99 -11.00
CA ALA A 262 18.64 -8.00 -9.73
C ALA A 262 20.16 -7.97 -9.91
N ALA A 263 20.70 -8.69 -10.90
CA ALA A 263 22.13 -8.68 -11.21
C ALA A 263 22.58 -7.29 -11.71
N CYS A 264 21.82 -6.66 -12.59
CA CYS A 264 22.11 -5.32 -13.08
C CYS A 264 21.99 -4.25 -11.99
N GLN A 265 21.05 -4.41 -11.05
CA GLN A 265 20.95 -3.51 -9.89
C GLN A 265 22.11 -3.68 -8.90
N ASP A 266 22.52 -4.94 -8.62
CA ASP A 266 23.65 -5.27 -7.74
C ASP A 266 24.99 -4.76 -8.28
N ALA A 267 25.08 -4.46 -9.59
CA ALA A 267 26.28 -3.89 -10.21
C ALA A 267 26.58 -2.43 -9.82
N GLY A 268 25.73 -1.80 -8.99
CA GLY A 268 25.99 -0.51 -8.37
C GLY A 268 24.82 0.46 -8.38
N TYR A 269 23.74 0.18 -9.11
CA TYR A 269 22.55 1.04 -9.15
C TYR A 269 21.94 1.23 -7.77
N ARG A 270 21.70 0.13 -7.03
CA ARG A 270 21.08 0.18 -5.70
C ARG A 270 21.87 1.04 -4.72
N GLN A 271 23.19 0.85 -4.67
CA GLN A 271 24.07 1.63 -3.81
C GLN A 271 23.99 3.13 -4.12
N VAL A 272 24.03 3.51 -5.41
CA VAL A 272 23.99 4.92 -5.82
C VAL A 272 22.66 5.58 -5.47
N VAL A 273 21.54 4.88 -5.69
CA VAL A 273 20.21 5.38 -5.32
C VAL A 273 20.07 5.54 -3.81
N GLU A 274 20.54 4.56 -3.02
CA GLU A 274 20.53 4.62 -1.57
C GLU A 274 21.32 5.82 -1.04
N GLU A 275 22.55 6.02 -1.53
CA GLU A 275 23.40 7.16 -1.16
C GLU A 275 22.76 8.51 -1.53
N ALA A 276 22.19 8.61 -2.73
CA ALA A 276 21.48 9.81 -3.19
C ALA A 276 20.24 10.10 -2.34
N THR A 277 19.50 9.05 -1.94
CA THR A 277 18.32 9.15 -1.09
C THR A 277 18.68 9.69 0.29
N VAL A 278 19.69 9.10 0.93
CA VAL A 278 20.19 9.57 2.24
C VAL A 278 20.65 11.03 2.19
N GLU A 279 21.30 11.45 1.10
CA GLU A 279 21.72 12.85 0.92
C GLU A 279 20.54 13.79 0.66
N ALA A 280 19.54 13.36 -0.11
CA ALA A 280 18.32 14.13 -0.34
C ALA A 280 17.51 14.31 0.96
N GLU A 281 17.33 13.25 1.73
CA GLU A 281 16.68 13.29 3.05
C GLU A 281 17.37 14.29 3.99
N ARG A 282 18.70 14.22 4.09
CA ARG A 282 19.49 15.15 4.90
C ARG A 282 19.25 16.61 4.53
N LYS A 283 19.17 16.92 3.23
CA LYS A 283 18.90 18.27 2.72
C LYS A 283 17.50 18.75 3.08
N VAL A 284 16.49 17.90 2.91
CA VAL A 284 15.09 18.24 3.25
C VAL A 284 14.96 18.52 4.75
N LEU A 285 15.51 17.67 5.61
CA LEU A 285 15.48 17.88 7.06
C LEU A 285 16.16 19.19 7.46
N SER A 286 17.36 19.47 6.92
CA SER A 286 18.07 20.72 7.22
C SER A 286 17.30 21.97 6.76
N THR A 287 16.45 21.86 5.74
CA THR A 287 15.63 22.99 5.27
C THR A 287 14.47 23.25 6.22
N GLN A 288 13.87 22.20 6.79
CA GLN A 288 12.77 22.31 7.75
C GLN A 288 13.22 22.89 9.10
N GLU A 289 14.43 22.56 9.58
CA GLU A 289 14.96 23.11 10.84
C GLU A 289 15.22 24.62 10.79
N ASN A 290 15.36 25.20 9.60
CA ASN A 290 15.65 26.62 9.40
C ASN A 290 14.40 27.49 9.18
N GLN A 291 13.20 26.89 9.21
CA GLN A 291 11.91 27.60 9.11
C GLN A 291 11.29 27.79 10.49
#